data_AF-A0A6V8R749-F1
#
_entry.id   AF-A0A6V8R749-F1
#
_cell.length_a   1.000
_cell.length_b   1.000
_cell.length_c   1.000
_cell.angle_alpha   90.00
_cell.angle_beta   90.00
_cell.angle_gamma   90.00
#
_symmetry.space_group_name_H-M   'P 1'
#
loop_
_entity.id
_entity.type
_entity.pdbx_description
1 polymer ?
#
loop_
_entity_poly.entity_id
_entity_poly.type
_entity_poly.pdbx_seq_one_letter_code
_entity_poly.pdbx_strand_id
1 'polypeptide(L)'
;MSVNTDAEKPSKLADAKSSSSPSPQRSHSSSSTGRATHRQSFTESFRNLPPSPRHRHPSLTQAAIQDLVNHPPSTSRHQNPKFVGREWGDIAIGELVSLDDVRWTEIECSVEEATMMLLQSPTSVVLVKDETSASNPAFCFDYNDLNSYLLTVVGLSRPDNHDIMVKAQGGARITLREIQSLCFRENIVKLSSNVNLSQAIEKLGSGIHRILVTDTAGDVIGILSQLRMVEFFWNEGINFPTIDRLYPVTVQELGIGAQPIISVHADAPLTEALSLMYDEGLSSVAIVDNGQNVVGNISTKDSSTASEVALGAIPPAAPVASVPAAAMAGALLSESATSAQLEQFRAA
;
A
#
# COMPACT_ATOMS: atom_id res chain seq x y z
N MET A 1 -32.33 -50.39 56.02
CA MET A 1 -30.89 -50.59 55.81
C MET A 1 -30.27 -49.22 55.59
N SER A 2 -29.44 -48.83 56.56
CA SER A 2 -28.32 -47.85 56.54
C SER A 2 -28.59 -46.45 55.95
N VAL A 3 -28.91 -45.38 56.72
CA VAL A 3 -28.15 -44.66 57.80
C VAL A 3 -26.97 -43.89 57.16
N ASN A 4 -26.73 -42.57 57.28
CA ASN A 4 -27.14 -41.45 58.17
C ASN A 4 -26.82 -40.11 57.43
N THR A 5 -27.61 -39.02 57.51
CA THR A 5 -27.53 -37.85 58.46
C THR A 5 -26.11 -37.25 58.64
N ASP A 6 -25.84 -35.95 58.78
CA ASP A 6 -26.65 -34.72 58.89
C ASP A 6 -25.71 -33.50 58.68
N ALA A 7 -26.32 -32.29 58.71
CA ALA A 7 -25.82 -30.94 59.04
C ALA A 7 -24.39 -30.78 59.67
N GLU A 8 -23.63 -29.68 59.58
CA GLU A 8 -23.94 -28.25 59.78
C GLU A 8 -22.65 -27.38 59.56
N LYS A 9 -22.82 -26.05 59.35
CA LYS A 9 -21.81 -24.94 59.38
C LYS A 9 -21.37 -24.65 60.86
N PRO A 10 -20.43 -23.73 61.27
CA PRO A 10 -19.73 -22.62 60.57
C PRO A 10 -18.27 -22.21 61.02
N SER A 11 -17.72 -21.19 60.32
CA SER A 11 -16.89 -20.02 60.78
C SER A 11 -15.45 -20.11 61.37
N LYS A 12 -14.52 -19.42 60.63
CA LYS A 12 -13.53 -18.35 60.98
C LYS A 12 -12.31 -18.54 61.94
N LEU A 13 -11.20 -17.88 61.50
CA LEU A 13 -10.01 -17.29 62.21
C LEU A 13 -9.04 -18.28 62.87
N ALA A 14 -7.73 -18.04 63.10
CA ALA A 14 -6.65 -17.18 62.60
C ALA A 14 -5.36 -17.57 63.39
N ASP A 15 -4.19 -17.22 62.85
CA ASP A 15 -2.90 -16.94 63.53
C ASP A 15 -2.04 -18.02 64.22
N ALA A 16 -0.89 -18.27 63.57
CA ALA A 16 0.50 -17.97 63.97
C ALA A 16 1.15 -18.52 65.26
N LYS A 17 2.38 -19.07 65.10
CA LYS A 17 3.69 -18.70 65.74
C LYS A 17 4.63 -19.91 65.96
N SER A 18 5.84 -19.90 65.36
CA SER A 18 7.19 -19.59 65.93
C SER A 18 7.82 -20.78 66.69
N SER A 19 9.10 -21.13 66.61
CA SER A 19 10.39 -20.40 66.83
C SER A 19 11.55 -21.39 66.50
N SER A 20 12.84 -21.09 66.26
CA SER A 20 13.78 -20.22 67.00
C SER A 20 15.17 -20.08 66.30
N SER A 21 15.74 -18.89 66.45
CA SER A 21 17.09 -18.26 66.27
C SER A 21 18.32 -19.00 66.94
N PRO A 22 19.63 -18.55 66.88
CA PRO A 22 20.17 -17.15 66.84
C PRO A 22 21.54 -16.76 66.16
N SER A 23 21.63 -15.47 65.72
CA SER A 23 22.61 -14.34 65.90
C SER A 23 24.16 -14.47 65.74
N PRO A 24 24.98 -13.36 65.78
CA PRO A 24 25.11 -12.15 64.90
C PRO A 24 26.60 -11.71 64.60
N GLN A 25 26.88 -10.72 63.72
CA GLN A 25 27.99 -9.72 63.93
C GLN A 25 28.14 -8.56 62.88
N ARG A 26 28.20 -7.34 63.43
CA ARG A 26 29.02 -6.11 63.17
C ARG A 26 28.95 -5.28 61.86
N SER A 27 28.84 -3.97 62.11
CA SER A 27 28.80 -2.79 61.24
C SER A 27 30.09 -1.96 61.31
N HIS A 28 30.42 -1.17 60.28
CA HIS A 28 31.15 0.11 60.41
C HIS A 28 30.82 1.09 59.27
N SER A 29 30.63 2.36 59.64
CA SER A 29 30.58 3.55 58.78
C SER A 29 31.74 4.46 59.14
N SER A 30 32.30 5.22 58.19
CA SER A 30 33.11 6.42 58.48
C SER A 30 33.04 7.44 57.35
N SER A 31 32.57 8.63 57.70
CA SER A 31 32.62 9.89 56.95
C SER A 31 33.96 10.61 57.15
N SER A 32 34.44 11.38 56.17
CA SER A 32 35.26 12.56 56.44
C SER A 32 35.06 13.69 55.42
N THR A 33 34.94 14.90 55.96
CA THR A 33 34.74 16.19 55.31
C THR A 33 36.07 16.84 54.92
N GLY A 34 36.14 17.49 53.76
CA GLY A 34 37.23 18.40 53.40
C GLY A 34 36.73 19.50 52.45
N ARG A 35 36.64 20.73 52.97
CA ARG A 35 36.39 21.96 52.19
C ARG A 35 37.74 22.52 51.74
N ALA A 36 37.95 22.72 50.44
CA ALA A 36 38.89 23.73 49.93
C ALA A 36 38.52 24.11 48.49
N THR A 37 38.32 25.41 48.29
CA THR A 37 38.14 26.10 47.02
C THR A 37 39.40 25.98 46.15
N HIS A 38 39.28 25.36 44.97
CA HIS A 38 40.25 25.58 43.90
C HIS A 38 39.55 25.63 42.54
N ARG A 39 39.64 26.83 41.96
CA ARG A 39 39.36 27.21 40.58
C ARG A 39 39.86 26.12 39.61
N GLN A 40 38.97 25.47 38.87
CA GLN A 40 39.35 24.63 37.72
C GLN A 40 38.47 24.95 36.50
N SER A 41 39.09 25.72 35.62
CA SER A 41 39.07 25.67 34.15
C SER A 41 37.90 24.97 33.44
N PHE A 42 37.16 25.77 32.67
CA PHE A 42 36.09 25.42 31.74
C PHE A 42 36.51 24.56 30.52
N THR A 43 37.74 24.05 30.48
CA THR A 43 38.32 23.42 29.28
C THR A 43 38.50 21.90 29.39
N GLU A 44 38.08 21.28 30.49
CA GLU A 44 38.33 19.84 30.73
C GLU A 44 37.10 18.93 30.53
N SER A 45 35.92 19.51 30.22
CA SER A 45 34.68 18.75 29.95
C SER A 45 34.51 18.27 28.49
N PHE A 46 35.47 18.48 27.59
CA PHE A 46 35.35 18.11 26.17
C PHE A 46 36.05 16.80 25.76
N ARG A 47 36.56 16.00 26.70
CA ARG A 47 37.26 14.74 26.36
C ARG A 47 36.50 13.44 26.62
N ASN A 48 35.31 13.50 27.21
CA ASN A 48 34.48 12.30 27.40
C ASN A 48 33.16 12.45 26.65
N LEU A 49 33.16 12.12 25.36
CA LEU A 49 31.93 11.88 24.61
C LEU A 49 31.19 10.69 25.25
N PRO A 50 29.87 10.76 25.48
CA PRO A 50 29.10 9.61 25.89
C PRO A 50 29.21 8.50 24.81
N PRO A 51 29.38 7.22 25.18
CA PRO A 51 29.44 6.15 24.19
C PRO A 51 28.13 6.11 23.40
N SER A 52 28.24 6.26 22.08
CA SER A 52 27.12 6.19 21.14
C SER A 52 26.35 4.87 21.31
N PRO A 53 25.01 4.86 21.23
CA PRO A 53 24.21 3.63 21.35
C PRO A 53 24.58 2.64 20.23
N ARG A 54 25.41 1.65 20.57
CA ARG A 54 25.88 0.58 19.65
C ARG A 54 24.92 -0.60 19.56
N HIS A 55 23.61 -0.36 19.67
CA HIS A 55 22.60 -1.35 19.28
C HIS A 55 22.05 -0.98 17.91
N ARG A 56 22.86 -1.23 16.87
CA ARG A 56 22.29 -1.45 15.54
C ARG A 56 21.51 -2.75 15.63
N HIS A 57 20.21 -2.70 15.37
CA HIS A 57 19.46 -3.92 15.08
C HIS A 57 20.23 -4.69 13.99
N PRO A 58 20.45 -6.01 14.13
CA PRO A 58 21.10 -6.77 13.08
C PRO A 58 20.25 -6.65 11.81
N SER A 59 20.84 -6.07 10.77
CA SER A 59 20.27 -6.11 9.42
C SER A 59 20.04 -7.57 9.04
N LEU A 60 18.86 -7.89 8.53
CA LEU A 60 18.53 -9.23 8.03
C LEU A 60 19.66 -9.68 7.09
N THR A 61 20.26 -10.84 7.35
CA THR A 61 21.29 -11.37 6.47
C THR A 61 20.67 -11.71 5.12
N GLN A 62 21.44 -11.68 4.03
CA GLN A 62 20.94 -12.08 2.72
C GLN A 62 20.36 -13.51 2.74
N ALA A 63 20.92 -14.40 3.57
CA ALA A 63 20.38 -15.73 3.82
C ALA A 63 19.02 -15.68 4.55
N ALA A 64 18.84 -14.81 5.54
CA ALA A 64 17.55 -14.63 6.22
C ALA A 64 16.49 -13.96 5.33
N ILE A 65 16.89 -13.07 4.41
CA ILE A 65 15.98 -12.52 3.39
C ILE A 65 15.57 -13.64 2.43
N GLN A 66 16.53 -14.45 1.95
CA GLN A 66 16.24 -15.58 1.09
C GLN A 66 15.36 -16.61 1.79
N ASP A 67 15.58 -16.88 3.07
CA ASP A 67 14.75 -17.76 3.89
C ASP A 67 13.34 -17.20 4.07
N LEU A 68 13.17 -15.90 4.28
CA LEU A 68 11.87 -15.24 4.37
C LEU A 68 11.12 -15.24 3.02
N VAL A 69 11.86 -15.10 1.91
CA VAL A 69 11.31 -15.19 0.54
C VAL A 69 10.89 -16.63 0.22
N ASN A 70 11.66 -17.61 0.66
CA ASN A 70 11.38 -19.03 0.43
C ASN A 70 10.31 -19.55 1.40
N HIS A 71 10.23 -19.00 2.61
CA HIS A 71 9.40 -19.47 3.73
C HIS A 71 8.83 -18.28 4.51
N PRO A 72 7.91 -17.51 3.92
CA PRO A 72 7.35 -16.37 4.62
C PRO A 72 6.60 -16.83 5.89
N PRO A 73 6.72 -16.10 7.00
CA PRO A 73 6.05 -16.47 8.24
C PRO A 73 4.54 -16.49 8.01
N SER A 74 3.91 -17.66 8.20
CA SER A 74 2.46 -17.81 8.06
C SER A 74 1.77 -16.95 9.13
N THR A 75 1.37 -15.73 8.76
CA THR A 75 0.57 -14.85 9.62
C THR A 75 -0.80 -15.48 9.79
N SER A 76 -1.07 -16.03 10.98
CA SER A 76 -2.38 -16.56 11.40
C SER A 76 -2.86 -17.83 10.64
N ARG A 77 -2.40 -19.01 11.08
CA ARG A 77 -2.99 -20.32 10.73
C ARG A 77 -4.30 -20.58 11.47
N HIS A 78 -5.21 -19.61 11.52
CA HIS A 78 -6.50 -19.79 12.15
C HIS A 78 -7.51 -20.23 11.10
N GLN A 79 -8.15 -21.38 11.33
CA GLN A 79 -9.23 -21.85 10.47
C GLN A 79 -10.41 -20.90 10.58
N ASN A 80 -10.87 -20.40 9.44
CA ASN A 80 -12.02 -19.52 9.37
C ASN A 80 -13.29 -20.35 9.12
N PRO A 81 -14.23 -20.44 10.07
CA PRO A 81 -15.43 -21.26 9.92
C PRO A 81 -16.31 -20.87 8.72
N LYS A 82 -16.15 -19.66 8.17
CA LYS A 82 -16.83 -19.21 6.94
C LYS A 82 -16.38 -19.99 5.69
N PHE A 83 -15.15 -20.51 5.69
CA PHE A 83 -14.50 -21.09 4.50
C PHE A 83 -14.12 -22.56 4.67
N VAL A 84 -13.98 -23.06 5.89
CA VAL A 84 -13.67 -24.47 6.15
C VAL A 84 -14.65 -25.40 5.44
N GLY A 85 -14.11 -26.34 4.65
CA GLY A 85 -14.89 -27.35 3.93
C GLY A 85 -15.54 -26.85 2.63
N ARG A 86 -15.32 -25.59 2.24
CA ARG A 86 -15.73 -25.05 0.93
C ARG A 86 -14.59 -25.18 -0.08
N GLU A 87 -14.95 -25.34 -1.34
CA GLU A 87 -13.99 -25.19 -2.44
C GLU A 87 -13.77 -23.71 -2.74
N TRP A 88 -12.50 -23.31 -2.89
CA TRP A 88 -12.15 -21.91 -3.12
C TRP A 88 -12.82 -21.34 -4.39
N GLY A 89 -12.97 -22.19 -5.42
CA GLY A 89 -13.53 -21.80 -6.70
C GLY A 89 -15.00 -21.42 -6.63
N ASP A 90 -15.74 -21.93 -5.65
CA ASP A 90 -17.18 -21.73 -5.47
C ASP A 90 -17.50 -20.57 -4.51
N ILE A 91 -16.48 -19.84 -4.05
CA ILE A 91 -16.69 -18.66 -3.22
C ILE A 91 -17.27 -17.56 -4.10
N ALA A 92 -18.36 -16.94 -3.64
CA ALA A 92 -19.00 -15.87 -4.37
C ALA A 92 -18.14 -14.60 -4.26
N ILE A 93 -17.91 -13.89 -5.38
CA ILE A 93 -17.07 -12.69 -5.38
C ILE A 93 -17.62 -11.56 -4.51
N GLY A 94 -18.94 -11.54 -4.27
CA GLY A 94 -19.58 -10.63 -3.32
C GLY A 94 -19.08 -10.80 -1.88
N GLU A 95 -18.55 -11.97 -1.51
CA GLU A 95 -18.00 -12.22 -0.18
C GLU A 95 -16.63 -11.57 0.04
N LEU A 96 -15.96 -11.15 -1.04
CA LEU A 96 -14.61 -10.58 -1.02
C LEU A 96 -14.62 -9.05 -1.03
N VAL A 97 -15.70 -8.40 -1.49
CA VAL A 97 -15.75 -6.95 -1.72
C VAL A 97 -16.58 -6.19 -0.69
N SER A 98 -16.41 -4.88 -0.61
CA SER A 98 -17.16 -3.95 0.23
C SER A 98 -17.58 -2.71 -0.55
N LEU A 99 -18.67 -2.06 -0.11
CA LEU A 99 -19.07 -0.75 -0.64
C LEU A 99 -18.02 0.34 -0.38
N ASP A 100 -17.23 0.19 0.69
CA ASP A 100 -16.16 1.12 1.04
C ASP A 100 -15.04 1.15 -0.01
N ASP A 101 -14.95 0.11 -0.84
CA ASP A 101 -14.00 0.00 -1.95
C ASP A 101 -14.31 0.94 -3.10
N VAL A 102 -15.56 1.46 -3.14
CA VAL A 102 -16.09 2.25 -4.23
C VAL A 102 -15.98 3.74 -3.91
N ARG A 103 -15.41 4.50 -4.85
CA ARG A 103 -15.37 5.96 -4.83
C ARG A 103 -16.00 6.47 -6.11
N TRP A 104 -16.95 7.38 -5.99
CA TRP A 104 -17.68 7.96 -7.11
C TRP A 104 -17.34 9.43 -7.28
N THR A 105 -17.26 9.88 -8.53
CA THR A 105 -17.16 11.29 -8.90
C THR A 105 -18.03 11.60 -10.12
N GLU A 106 -18.35 12.88 -10.32
CA GLU A 106 -19.10 13.33 -11.49
C GLU A 106 -18.15 13.62 -12.66
N ILE A 107 -18.63 13.43 -13.88
CA ILE A 107 -17.82 13.64 -15.10
C ILE A 107 -17.37 15.09 -15.31
N GLU A 108 -18.02 16.07 -14.68
CA GLU A 108 -17.63 17.49 -14.70
C GLU A 108 -16.56 17.84 -13.65
N CYS A 109 -16.16 16.87 -12.83
CA CYS A 109 -15.10 17.03 -11.83
C CYS A 109 -13.76 17.30 -12.54
N SER A 110 -12.90 18.09 -11.91
CA SER A 110 -11.57 18.36 -12.46
C SER A 110 -10.66 17.15 -12.32
N VAL A 111 -9.64 17.07 -13.19
CA VAL A 111 -8.64 15.99 -13.09
C VAL A 111 -7.90 16.04 -11.75
N GLU A 112 -7.64 17.23 -11.22
CA GLU A 112 -6.97 17.43 -9.93
C GLU A 112 -7.82 16.91 -8.77
N GLU A 113 -9.11 17.25 -8.74
CA GLU A 113 -10.07 16.76 -7.75
C GLU A 113 -10.21 15.23 -7.83
N ALA A 114 -10.30 14.68 -9.04
CA ALA A 114 -10.34 13.24 -9.27
C ALA A 114 -9.06 12.53 -8.83
N THR A 115 -7.90 13.16 -9.03
CA THR A 115 -6.59 12.66 -8.58
C THR A 115 -6.51 12.61 -7.06
N MET A 116 -7.03 13.62 -6.36
CA MET A 116 -7.12 13.60 -4.90
C MET A 116 -8.00 12.46 -4.38
N MET A 117 -9.13 12.19 -5.04
CA MET A 117 -9.97 11.03 -4.73
C MET A 117 -9.27 9.70 -5.05
N LEU A 118 -8.49 9.65 -6.13
CA LEU A 118 -7.72 8.47 -6.53
C LEU A 118 -6.64 8.12 -5.50
N LEU A 119 -5.90 9.11 -5.00
CA LEU A 119 -4.89 8.96 -3.95
C LEU A 119 -5.48 8.38 -2.66
N GLN A 120 -6.70 8.78 -2.31
CA GLN A 120 -7.42 8.31 -1.11
C GLN A 120 -8.21 7.01 -1.35
N SER A 121 -8.27 6.53 -2.59
CA SER A 121 -9.05 5.35 -2.95
C SER A 121 -8.32 4.07 -2.53
N PRO A 122 -8.95 3.19 -1.72
CA PRO A 122 -8.32 1.93 -1.30
C PRO A 122 -8.07 1.00 -2.48
N THR A 123 -8.87 1.15 -3.53
CA THR A 123 -8.71 0.34 -4.74
C THR A 123 -7.80 0.99 -5.74
N SER A 124 -7.38 2.25 -5.60
CA SER A 124 -6.65 2.99 -6.64
C SER A 124 -7.45 3.14 -7.94
N VAL A 125 -8.77 3.29 -7.85
CA VAL A 125 -9.68 3.69 -8.94
C VAL A 125 -10.76 4.62 -8.40
N VAL A 126 -11.24 5.52 -9.25
CA VAL A 126 -12.45 6.32 -9.03
C VAL A 126 -13.46 6.04 -10.15
N LEU A 127 -14.70 5.74 -9.79
CA LEU A 127 -15.79 5.54 -10.74
C LEU A 127 -16.39 6.88 -11.16
N VAL A 128 -16.45 7.13 -12.46
CA VAL A 128 -16.97 8.39 -13.02
C VAL A 128 -18.38 8.14 -13.52
N LYS A 129 -19.36 8.86 -12.95
CA LYS A 129 -20.76 8.83 -13.41
C LYS A 129 -21.05 10.02 -14.33
N ASP A 130 -21.87 9.78 -15.34
CA ASP A 130 -22.53 10.85 -16.10
C ASP A 130 -23.88 11.17 -15.44
N GLU A 131 -24.39 12.38 -15.63
CA GLU A 131 -25.62 12.88 -14.97
C GLU A 131 -26.85 11.98 -15.24
N THR A 132 -26.80 11.18 -16.30
CA THR A 132 -27.89 10.35 -16.79
C THR A 132 -27.92 8.93 -16.20
N SER A 133 -26.88 8.48 -15.48
CA SER A 133 -26.80 7.12 -14.93
C SER A 133 -26.13 7.08 -13.56
N ALA A 134 -26.96 7.06 -12.51
CA ALA A 134 -26.47 7.05 -11.13
C ALA A 134 -25.80 5.72 -10.71
N SER A 135 -26.17 4.60 -11.36
CA SER A 135 -25.76 3.24 -10.96
C SER A 135 -24.67 2.64 -11.87
N ASN A 136 -24.47 3.20 -13.06
CA ASN A 136 -23.51 2.69 -14.04
C ASN A 136 -22.40 3.72 -14.29
N PRO A 137 -21.13 3.40 -14.03
CA PRO A 137 -20.06 4.31 -14.37
C PRO A 137 -19.96 4.47 -15.89
N ALA A 138 -19.74 5.71 -16.34
CA ALA A 138 -19.40 6.02 -17.71
C ALA A 138 -17.99 5.49 -18.04
N PHE A 139 -17.05 5.65 -17.11
CA PHE A 139 -15.70 5.08 -17.13
C PHE A 139 -15.10 5.05 -15.72
N CYS A 140 -13.94 4.41 -15.60
CA CYS A 140 -13.12 4.42 -14.39
C CYS A 140 -11.93 5.34 -14.63
N PHE A 141 -11.55 6.14 -13.64
CA PHE A 141 -10.34 6.95 -13.64
C PHE A 141 -9.30 6.30 -12.72
N ASP A 142 -8.14 5.97 -13.26
CA ASP A 142 -7.04 5.34 -12.54
C ASP A 142 -5.66 6.00 -12.80
N TYR A 143 -4.58 5.35 -12.34
CA TYR A 143 -3.23 5.87 -12.53
C TYR A 143 -2.71 5.76 -13.97
N ASN A 144 -3.24 4.84 -14.79
CA ASN A 144 -2.94 4.80 -16.22
C ASN A 144 -3.59 5.99 -16.93
N ASP A 145 -4.83 6.33 -16.57
CA ASP A 145 -5.51 7.50 -17.11
C ASP A 145 -4.82 8.80 -16.71
N LEU A 146 -4.41 8.91 -15.44
CA LEU A 146 -3.62 10.04 -14.96
C LEU A 146 -2.29 10.14 -15.72
N ASN A 147 -1.58 9.02 -15.91
CA ASN A 147 -0.33 9.01 -16.67
C ASN A 147 -0.55 9.46 -18.13
N SER A 148 -1.61 8.97 -18.78
CA SER A 148 -1.98 9.34 -20.15
C SER A 148 -2.27 10.84 -20.28
N TYR A 149 -2.99 11.39 -19.29
CA TYR A 149 -3.25 12.82 -19.19
C TYR A 149 -1.95 13.62 -19.03
N LEU A 150 -1.10 13.22 -18.09
CA LEU A 150 0.17 13.91 -17.81
C LEU A 150 1.09 13.91 -19.05
N LEU A 151 1.24 12.76 -19.72
CA LEU A 151 1.98 12.63 -20.98
C LEU A 151 1.41 13.54 -22.08
N THR A 152 0.10 13.74 -22.12
CA THR A 152 -0.56 14.68 -23.04
C THR A 152 -0.24 16.13 -22.71
N VAL A 153 -0.26 16.51 -21.44
CA VAL A 153 0.04 17.88 -21.01
C VAL A 153 1.50 18.26 -21.28
N VAL A 154 2.44 17.33 -21.15
CA VAL A 154 3.87 17.56 -21.49
C VAL A 154 4.16 17.46 -23.00
N GLY A 155 3.15 17.15 -23.83
CA GLY A 155 3.31 17.06 -25.28
C GLY A 155 4.02 15.79 -25.77
N LEU A 156 4.07 14.74 -24.94
CA LEU A 156 4.66 13.44 -25.27
C LEU A 156 3.61 12.43 -25.78
N SER A 157 2.32 12.75 -25.69
CA SER A 157 1.22 11.94 -26.24
C SER A 157 0.64 12.51 -27.54
N ARG A 158 -0.23 11.71 -28.20
CA ARG A 158 -0.75 11.89 -29.57
C ARG A 158 -1.14 13.34 -29.95
N PRO A 159 -0.96 13.74 -31.22
CA PRO A 159 -1.17 15.11 -31.70
C PRO A 159 -2.64 15.60 -31.68
N ASP A 160 -3.61 14.69 -31.61
CA ASP A 160 -5.04 15.02 -31.67
C ASP A 160 -5.57 15.74 -30.41
N ASN A 161 -4.76 15.81 -29.35
CA ASN A 161 -5.14 16.34 -28.04
C ASN A 161 -4.53 17.72 -27.74
N HIS A 162 -4.16 18.44 -28.79
CA HIS A 162 -3.42 19.71 -28.69
C HIS A 162 -4.20 20.80 -27.93
N ASP A 163 -5.54 20.77 -27.96
CA ASP A 163 -6.40 21.69 -27.18
C ASP A 163 -6.24 21.48 -25.67
N ILE A 164 -6.23 20.21 -25.23
CA ILE A 164 -6.03 19.84 -23.82
C ILE A 164 -4.67 20.32 -23.35
N MET A 165 -3.62 20.10 -24.14
CA MET A 165 -2.26 20.58 -23.83
C MET A 165 -2.22 22.11 -23.69
N VAL A 166 -2.79 22.85 -24.64
CA VAL A 166 -2.78 24.32 -24.62
C VAL A 166 -3.57 24.87 -23.43
N LYS A 167 -4.75 24.30 -23.15
CA LYS A 167 -5.56 24.64 -21.97
C LYS A 167 -4.81 24.37 -20.67
N ALA A 168 -4.20 23.20 -20.55
CA ALA A 168 -3.45 22.78 -19.37
C ALA A 168 -2.28 23.74 -19.10
N GLN A 169 -1.48 24.03 -20.13
CA GLN A 169 -0.34 24.95 -20.08
C GLN A 169 -0.76 26.39 -19.81
N GLY A 170 -1.94 26.79 -20.29
CA GLY A 170 -2.58 28.06 -19.95
C GLY A 170 -3.15 28.14 -18.53
N GLY A 171 -3.07 27.05 -17.76
CA GLY A 171 -3.59 26.97 -16.40
C GLY A 171 -5.11 26.87 -16.30
N ALA A 172 -5.79 26.49 -17.39
CA ALA A 172 -7.23 26.26 -17.36
C ALA A 172 -7.54 24.97 -16.61
N ARG A 173 -8.68 24.96 -15.90
CA ARG A 173 -9.24 23.76 -15.28
C ARG A 173 -9.65 22.78 -16.38
N ILE A 174 -9.21 21.54 -16.28
CA ILE A 174 -9.56 20.47 -17.22
C ILE A 174 -10.45 19.47 -16.50
N THR A 175 -11.56 19.12 -17.13
CA THR A 175 -12.54 18.18 -16.59
C THR A 175 -12.29 16.74 -17.02
N LEU A 176 -12.83 15.78 -16.27
CA LEU A 176 -12.85 14.37 -16.65
C LEU A 176 -13.59 14.15 -17.98
N ARG A 177 -14.61 14.96 -18.30
CA ARG A 177 -15.27 14.94 -19.62
C ARG A 177 -14.31 15.22 -20.77
N GLU A 178 -13.45 16.24 -20.61
CA GLU A 178 -12.51 16.64 -21.65
C GLU A 178 -11.43 15.59 -21.92
N ILE A 179 -11.00 14.85 -20.89
CA ILE A 179 -9.97 13.82 -21.02
C ILE A 179 -10.52 12.41 -21.26
N GLN A 180 -11.85 12.24 -21.35
CA GLN A 180 -12.49 10.93 -21.50
C GLN A 180 -11.99 10.13 -22.70
N SER A 181 -11.61 10.81 -23.79
CA SER A 181 -11.03 10.14 -24.98
C SER A 181 -9.57 9.74 -24.81
N LEU A 182 -8.86 10.32 -23.83
CA LEU A 182 -7.50 9.96 -23.45
C LEU A 182 -7.47 8.73 -22.56
N CYS A 183 -8.46 8.61 -21.67
CA CYS A 183 -8.55 7.52 -20.72
C CYS A 183 -8.57 6.18 -21.44
N PHE A 184 -7.75 5.25 -20.94
CA PHE A 184 -7.68 3.92 -21.50
C PHE A 184 -9.04 3.27 -21.29
N ARG A 185 -9.66 2.80 -22.37
CA ARG A 185 -10.92 2.05 -22.27
C ARG A 185 -10.61 0.65 -21.77
N GLU A 186 -10.12 0.53 -20.53
CA GLU A 186 -10.27 -0.73 -19.82
C GLU A 186 -11.76 -1.09 -19.91
N ASN A 187 -12.04 -2.23 -20.54
CA ASN A 187 -13.40 -2.66 -20.72
C ASN A 187 -13.99 -2.84 -19.32
N ILE A 188 -14.93 -1.99 -18.92
CA ILE A 188 -15.51 -2.03 -17.59
C ILE A 188 -16.18 -3.40 -17.44
N VAL A 189 -15.52 -4.32 -16.76
CA VAL A 189 -16.04 -5.66 -16.56
C VAL A 189 -16.85 -5.67 -15.30
N LYS A 190 -18.15 -5.90 -15.46
CA LYS A 190 -19.09 -6.09 -14.37
C LYS A 190 -19.42 -7.57 -14.21
N LEU A 191 -19.39 -8.07 -12.99
CA LEU A 191 -19.86 -9.40 -12.63
C LEU A 191 -20.84 -9.30 -11.45
N SER A 192 -21.87 -10.15 -11.46
CA SER A 192 -22.79 -10.22 -10.33
C SER A 192 -22.10 -10.81 -9.10
N SER A 193 -22.51 -10.37 -7.91
CA SER A 193 -21.95 -10.76 -6.62
C SER A 193 -22.00 -12.26 -6.33
N ASN A 194 -22.92 -12.99 -6.99
CA ASN A 194 -23.06 -14.44 -6.87
C ASN A 194 -22.14 -15.23 -7.82
N VAL A 195 -21.36 -14.56 -8.68
CA VAL A 195 -20.41 -15.22 -9.56
C VAL A 195 -19.28 -15.85 -8.75
N ASN A 196 -18.88 -17.05 -9.17
CA ASN A 196 -17.83 -17.83 -8.54
C ASN A 196 -16.44 -17.20 -8.72
N LEU A 197 -15.59 -17.32 -7.70
CA LEU A 197 -14.24 -16.77 -7.70
C LEU A 197 -13.38 -17.32 -8.83
N SER A 198 -13.55 -18.60 -9.21
CA SER A 198 -12.87 -19.21 -10.36
C SER A 198 -13.12 -18.45 -11.67
N GLN A 199 -14.37 -18.06 -11.95
CA GLN A 199 -14.73 -17.31 -13.15
C GLN A 199 -14.16 -15.89 -13.13
N ALA A 200 -14.11 -15.26 -11.94
CA ALA A 200 -13.49 -13.95 -11.79
C ALA A 200 -11.97 -13.99 -11.98
N ILE A 201 -11.30 -15.05 -11.52
CA ILE A 201 -9.86 -15.28 -11.76
C ILE A 201 -9.57 -15.35 -13.25
N GLU A 202 -10.39 -16.05 -14.04
CA GLU A 202 -10.20 -16.14 -15.49
C GLU A 202 -10.27 -14.76 -16.16
N LYS A 203 -11.20 -13.90 -15.72
CA LYS A 203 -11.30 -12.52 -16.21
C LYS A 203 -10.09 -11.70 -15.78
N LEU A 204 -9.69 -11.77 -14.52
CA LEU A 204 -8.52 -11.03 -14.04
C LEU A 204 -7.22 -11.50 -14.74
N GLY A 205 -7.10 -12.80 -15.01
CA GLY A 205 -5.98 -13.40 -15.71
C GLY A 205 -5.89 -13.07 -17.21
N SER A 206 -6.94 -12.51 -17.81
CA SER A 206 -6.94 -12.09 -19.22
C SER A 206 -6.38 -10.68 -19.46
N GLY A 207 -5.71 -10.10 -18.46
CA GLY A 207 -5.19 -8.72 -18.51
C GLY A 207 -6.16 -7.66 -17.96
N ILE A 208 -7.28 -8.07 -17.36
CA ILE A 208 -8.17 -7.14 -16.65
C ILE A 208 -7.66 -6.99 -15.21
N HIS A 209 -7.38 -5.76 -14.78
CA HIS A 209 -6.85 -5.54 -13.43
C HIS A 209 -7.94 -5.56 -12.35
N ARG A 210 -9.18 -5.23 -12.73
CA ARG A 210 -10.30 -4.95 -11.81
C ARG A 210 -11.64 -5.39 -12.38
N ILE A 211 -12.51 -5.87 -11.51
CA ILE A 211 -13.89 -6.23 -11.83
C ILE A 211 -14.80 -5.44 -10.90
N LEU A 212 -15.80 -4.77 -11.47
CA LEU A 212 -16.88 -4.16 -10.69
C LEU A 212 -17.87 -5.25 -10.30
N VAL A 213 -18.10 -5.41 -9.01
CA VAL A 213 -19.05 -6.39 -8.49
C VAL A 213 -20.39 -5.70 -8.31
N THR A 214 -21.45 -6.26 -8.90
CA THR A 214 -22.80 -5.71 -8.79
C THR A 214 -23.72 -6.59 -7.98
N ASP A 215 -24.72 -6.00 -7.34
CA ASP A 215 -25.82 -6.76 -6.76
C ASP A 215 -26.82 -7.26 -7.82
N THR A 216 -27.97 -7.76 -7.38
CA THR A 216 -29.06 -8.21 -8.25
C THR A 216 -29.81 -7.07 -8.93
N ALA A 217 -29.76 -5.86 -8.39
CA ALA A 217 -30.35 -4.66 -8.99
C ALA A 217 -29.44 -4.06 -10.09
N GLY A 218 -28.16 -4.46 -10.11
CA GLY A 218 -27.15 -3.97 -11.03
C GLY A 218 -26.29 -2.85 -10.45
N ASP A 219 -26.50 -2.50 -9.19
CA ASP A 219 -25.74 -1.48 -8.48
C ASP A 219 -24.36 -2.00 -8.12
N VAL A 220 -23.33 -1.17 -8.29
CA VAL A 220 -21.94 -1.54 -7.94
C VAL A 220 -21.79 -1.58 -6.42
N ILE A 221 -21.50 -2.76 -5.88
CA ILE A 221 -21.35 -2.99 -4.44
C ILE A 221 -19.89 -3.16 -3.98
N GLY A 222 -18.95 -3.13 -4.92
CA GLY A 222 -17.53 -3.26 -4.61
C GLY A 222 -16.66 -3.48 -5.84
N ILE A 223 -15.34 -3.52 -5.63
CA ILE A 223 -14.36 -3.72 -6.70
C ILE A 223 -13.44 -4.87 -6.30
N LEU A 224 -13.38 -5.90 -7.15
CA LEU A 224 -12.45 -7.01 -6.99
C LEU A 224 -11.20 -6.75 -7.84
N SER A 225 -10.04 -6.61 -7.21
CA SER A 225 -8.75 -6.47 -7.88
C SER A 225 -7.91 -7.74 -7.77
N GLN A 226 -6.90 -7.87 -8.63
CA GLN A 226 -5.91 -8.95 -8.55
C GLN A 226 -5.22 -8.99 -7.17
N LEU A 227 -4.84 -7.83 -6.63
CA LEU A 227 -4.20 -7.75 -5.32
C LEU A 227 -5.13 -8.25 -4.21
N ARG A 228 -6.40 -7.82 -4.21
CA ARG A 228 -7.38 -8.24 -3.20
C ARG A 228 -7.62 -9.74 -3.21
N MET A 229 -7.62 -10.34 -4.41
CA MET A 229 -7.71 -11.78 -4.58
C MET A 229 -6.48 -12.50 -4.02
N VAL A 230 -5.28 -11.98 -4.25
CA VAL A 230 -4.04 -12.53 -3.66
C VAL A 230 -4.06 -12.39 -2.14
N GLU A 231 -4.49 -11.24 -1.59
CA GLU A 231 -4.66 -11.04 -0.15
C GLU A 231 -5.67 -11.99 0.47
N PHE A 232 -6.78 -12.26 -0.24
CA PHE A 232 -7.75 -13.26 0.19
C PHE A 232 -7.10 -14.64 0.34
N PHE A 233 -6.37 -15.10 -0.68
CA PHE A 233 -5.66 -16.38 -0.58
C PHE A 233 -4.55 -16.34 0.47
N TRP A 234 -3.81 -15.24 0.59
CA TRP A 234 -2.80 -15.08 1.63
C TRP A 234 -3.38 -15.29 3.05
N ASN A 235 -4.56 -14.73 3.31
CA ASN A 235 -5.19 -14.78 4.62
C ASN A 235 -6.00 -16.07 4.85
N GLU A 236 -6.65 -16.60 3.82
CA GLU A 236 -7.64 -17.68 3.94
C GLU A 236 -7.22 -18.97 3.23
N GLY A 237 -6.07 -18.99 2.55
CA GLY A 237 -5.57 -20.09 1.73
C GLY A 237 -5.43 -21.41 2.45
N ILE A 238 -5.12 -21.35 3.76
CA ILE A 238 -5.04 -22.53 4.63
C ILE A 238 -6.37 -23.29 4.75
N ASN A 239 -7.50 -22.61 4.53
CA ASN A 239 -8.83 -23.24 4.54
C ASN A 239 -9.10 -24.03 3.25
N PHE A 240 -8.25 -23.90 2.22
CA PHE A 240 -8.42 -24.52 0.91
C PHE A 240 -7.25 -25.48 0.65
N PRO A 241 -7.41 -26.81 0.83
CA PRO A 241 -6.31 -27.76 0.71
C PRO A 241 -5.55 -27.71 -0.62
N THR A 242 -6.23 -27.36 -1.72
CA THR A 242 -5.60 -27.22 -3.04
C THR A 242 -4.66 -26.01 -3.10
N ILE A 243 -5.01 -24.90 -2.44
CA ILE A 243 -4.19 -23.68 -2.39
C ILE A 243 -3.08 -23.83 -1.35
N ASP A 244 -3.39 -24.40 -0.17
CA ASP A 244 -2.43 -24.59 0.92
C ASP A 244 -1.19 -25.38 0.47
N ARG A 245 -1.38 -26.36 -0.43
CA ARG A 245 -0.31 -27.16 -1.03
C ARG A 245 0.63 -26.39 -1.95
N LEU A 246 0.25 -25.20 -2.42
CA LEU A 246 1.06 -24.39 -3.32
C LEU A 246 2.09 -23.53 -2.58
N TYR A 247 1.82 -23.12 -1.34
CA TYR A 247 2.74 -22.29 -0.55
C TYR A 247 4.15 -22.85 -0.35
N PRO A 248 4.37 -24.16 -0.16
CA PRO A 248 5.72 -24.70 -0.06
C PRO A 248 6.43 -24.88 -1.42
N VAL A 249 5.73 -24.69 -2.55
CA VAL A 249 6.30 -24.89 -3.90
C VAL A 249 7.02 -23.62 -4.34
N THR A 250 8.20 -23.75 -4.94
CA THR A 250 8.95 -22.58 -5.40
C THR A 250 8.29 -21.92 -6.61
N VAL A 251 8.47 -20.60 -6.76
CA VAL A 251 7.97 -19.83 -7.93
C VAL A 251 8.45 -20.44 -9.25
N GLN A 252 9.68 -20.95 -9.27
CA GLN A 252 10.26 -21.63 -10.43
C GLN A 252 9.52 -22.93 -10.78
N GLU A 253 9.22 -23.77 -9.79
CA GLU A 253 8.47 -25.02 -9.98
C GLU A 253 7.02 -24.76 -10.40
N LEU A 254 6.45 -23.62 -9.98
CA LEU A 254 5.14 -23.15 -10.42
C LEU A 254 5.15 -22.60 -11.86
N GLY A 255 6.32 -22.40 -12.47
CA GLY A 255 6.46 -21.84 -13.82
C GLY A 255 6.07 -20.36 -13.91
N ILE A 256 6.14 -19.62 -12.80
CA ILE A 256 5.78 -18.20 -12.72
C ILE A 256 7.06 -17.35 -12.94
N GLY A 257 6.96 -16.25 -13.69
CA GLY A 257 8.03 -15.25 -13.81
C GLY A 257 9.02 -15.43 -14.98
N ALA A 258 8.65 -16.15 -16.04
CA ALA A 258 9.53 -16.43 -17.19
C ALA A 258 9.57 -15.34 -18.28
N GLN A 259 9.01 -14.14 -18.03
CA GLN A 259 8.94 -13.08 -19.03
C GLN A 259 10.17 -12.17 -19.01
N PRO A 260 10.58 -11.60 -20.16
CA PRO A 260 11.68 -10.65 -20.20
C PRO A 260 11.35 -9.41 -19.37
N ILE A 261 12.33 -8.94 -18.59
CA ILE A 261 12.19 -7.75 -17.76
C ILE A 261 12.33 -6.52 -18.64
N ILE A 262 11.33 -5.65 -18.60
CA ILE A 262 11.37 -4.32 -19.23
C ILE A 262 11.92 -3.33 -18.20
N SER A 263 12.98 -2.62 -18.57
CA SER A 263 13.70 -1.73 -17.66
C SER A 263 14.10 -0.41 -18.30
N VAL A 264 14.36 0.57 -17.44
CA VAL A 264 14.83 1.91 -17.77
C VAL A 264 16.12 2.19 -16.99
N HIS A 265 17.06 2.92 -17.60
CA HIS A 265 18.31 3.27 -16.95
C HIS A 265 18.09 4.28 -15.80
N ALA A 266 18.87 4.19 -14.72
CA ALA A 266 18.70 5.04 -13.53
C ALA A 266 18.88 6.55 -13.79
N ASP A 267 19.64 6.91 -14.83
CA ASP A 267 19.86 8.30 -15.25
C ASP A 267 18.82 8.82 -16.26
N ALA A 268 17.88 7.96 -16.69
CA ALA A 268 16.85 8.36 -17.64
C ALA A 268 15.81 9.28 -16.95
N PRO A 269 15.21 10.22 -17.70
CA PRO A 269 14.14 11.06 -17.15
C PRO A 269 12.90 10.22 -16.81
N LEU A 270 12.16 10.63 -15.78
CA LEU A 270 10.91 9.95 -15.36
C LEU A 270 9.92 9.79 -16.51
N THR A 271 9.86 10.76 -17.43
CA THR A 271 9.02 10.71 -18.63
C THR A 271 9.30 9.51 -19.53
N GLU A 272 10.53 9.02 -19.57
CA GLU A 272 10.90 7.84 -20.36
C GLU A 272 10.26 6.58 -19.75
N ALA A 273 10.32 6.44 -18.42
CA ALA A 273 9.66 5.35 -17.70
C ALA A 273 8.14 5.40 -17.84
N LEU A 274 7.55 6.59 -17.69
CA LEU A 274 6.11 6.79 -17.84
C LEU A 274 5.61 6.52 -19.26
N SER A 275 6.39 6.91 -20.29
CA SER A 275 6.07 6.62 -21.70
C SER A 275 6.21 5.13 -21.99
N LEU A 276 7.29 4.48 -21.54
CA LEU A 276 7.50 3.05 -21.72
C LEU A 276 6.37 2.23 -21.07
N MET A 277 5.97 2.60 -19.85
CA MET A 277 4.82 1.97 -19.18
C MET A 277 3.53 2.15 -19.98
N TYR A 278 3.28 3.34 -20.51
CA TYR A 278 2.09 3.62 -21.31
C TYR A 278 2.08 2.84 -22.64
N ASP A 279 3.19 2.85 -23.37
CA ASP A 279 3.31 2.22 -24.70
C ASP A 279 3.25 0.68 -24.61
N GLU A 280 3.87 0.10 -23.59
CA GLU A 280 3.89 -1.36 -23.36
C GLU A 280 2.72 -1.85 -22.49
N GLY A 281 1.86 -0.94 -22.00
CA GLY A 281 0.74 -1.28 -21.11
C GLY A 281 1.18 -1.89 -19.77
N LEU A 282 2.31 -1.43 -19.23
CA LEU A 282 2.89 -1.92 -17.98
C LEU A 282 2.48 -1.06 -16.79
N SER A 283 2.21 -1.70 -15.66
CA SER A 283 1.95 -0.99 -14.40
C SER A 283 3.22 -0.52 -13.69
N SER A 284 4.39 -1.05 -14.07
CA SER A 284 5.70 -0.71 -13.50
C SER A 284 6.84 -1.16 -14.40
N VAL A 285 7.96 -0.46 -14.32
CA VAL A 285 9.23 -0.79 -14.97
C VAL A 285 10.35 -0.87 -13.94
N ALA A 286 11.31 -1.77 -14.17
CA ALA A 286 12.49 -1.90 -13.33
C ALA A 286 13.50 -0.79 -13.66
N ILE A 287 14.17 -0.24 -12.65
CA ILE A 287 15.24 0.74 -12.85
C ILE A 287 16.57 0.05 -12.65
N VAL A 288 17.47 0.20 -13.63
CA VAL A 288 18.77 -0.48 -13.66
C VAL A 288 19.94 0.49 -13.75
N ASP A 289 21.08 0.10 -13.16
CA ASP A 289 22.36 0.80 -13.33
C ASP A 289 23.10 0.38 -14.62
N ASN A 290 24.27 0.97 -14.87
CA ASN A 290 25.14 0.59 -16.00
C ASN A 290 25.54 -0.91 -15.99
N GLY A 291 25.51 -1.57 -14.83
CA GLY A 291 25.81 -2.99 -14.66
C GLY A 291 24.62 -3.91 -14.88
N GLN A 292 23.46 -3.39 -15.27
CA GLN A 292 22.19 -4.12 -15.36
C GLN A 292 21.70 -4.68 -14.02
N ASN A 293 22.14 -4.08 -12.90
CA ASN A 293 21.61 -4.41 -11.58
C ASN A 293 20.35 -3.60 -11.34
N VAL A 294 19.31 -4.24 -10.78
CA VAL A 294 18.08 -3.55 -10.38
C VAL A 294 18.36 -2.67 -9.16
N VAL A 295 18.18 -1.36 -9.31
CA VAL A 295 18.39 -0.35 -8.27
C VAL A 295 17.08 0.28 -7.79
N GLY A 296 15.98 0.07 -8.52
CA GLY A 296 14.67 0.62 -8.15
C GLY A 296 13.53 0.12 -9.02
N ASN A 297 12.35 0.69 -8.80
CA ASN A 297 11.17 0.54 -9.65
C ASN A 297 10.45 1.88 -9.79
N ILE A 298 9.83 2.09 -10.94
CA ILE A 298 8.86 3.17 -11.18
C ILE A 298 7.55 2.50 -11.55
N SER A 299 6.45 2.98 -10.99
CA SER A 299 5.10 2.48 -11.18
C SER A 299 4.14 3.56 -11.63
N THR A 300 2.97 3.17 -12.15
CA THR A 300 1.91 4.10 -12.52
C THR A 300 1.45 4.95 -11.33
N LYS A 301 1.54 4.42 -10.11
CA LYS A 301 1.28 5.17 -8.88
C LYS A 301 2.28 6.29 -8.62
N ASP A 302 3.53 6.17 -9.07
CA ASP A 302 4.54 7.21 -8.83
C ASP A 302 4.25 8.50 -9.60
N SER A 303 3.39 8.45 -10.63
CA SER A 303 2.85 9.65 -11.30
C SER A 303 2.09 10.57 -10.33
N SER A 304 1.48 10.00 -9.28
CA SER A 304 0.77 10.78 -8.29
C SER A 304 1.67 11.43 -7.26
N THR A 305 2.85 10.88 -7.00
CA THR A 305 3.85 11.53 -6.13
C THR A 305 4.31 12.85 -6.74
N ALA A 306 4.64 12.86 -8.04
CA ALA A 306 4.96 14.09 -8.75
C ALA A 306 3.78 15.08 -8.76
N SER A 307 2.55 14.56 -8.90
CA SER A 307 1.33 15.35 -8.78
C SER A 307 1.13 15.92 -7.36
N GLU A 308 1.39 15.13 -6.32
CA GLU A 308 1.23 15.50 -4.91
C GLU A 308 2.27 16.54 -4.50
N VAL A 309 3.51 16.41 -4.96
CA VAL A 309 4.55 17.45 -4.82
C VAL A 309 4.08 18.77 -5.45
N ALA A 310 3.46 18.72 -6.64
CA ALA A 310 2.89 19.90 -7.28
C ALA A 310 1.69 20.48 -6.49
N LEU A 311 0.86 19.64 -5.88
CA LEU A 311 -0.31 20.02 -5.09
C LEU A 311 0.06 20.58 -3.71
N GLY A 312 1.12 20.04 -3.07
CA GLY A 312 1.62 20.44 -1.75
C GLY A 312 2.49 21.70 -1.75
N ALA A 313 3.05 22.09 -2.89
CA ALA A 313 3.82 23.33 -3.05
C ALA A 313 2.96 24.61 -3.05
N ILE A 314 1.64 24.47 -2.88
CA ILE A 314 0.65 25.56 -3.01
C ILE A 314 0.16 25.96 -1.62
N PRO A 315 0.12 27.28 -1.28
CA PRO A 315 -0.25 27.73 0.06
C PRO A 315 -1.69 27.33 0.44
N PRO A 316 -1.96 27.05 1.73
CA PRO A 316 -3.22 26.48 2.23
C PRO A 316 -4.47 27.37 2.08
N ALA A 317 -4.32 28.56 1.48
CA ALA A 317 -5.39 29.51 1.24
C ALA A 317 -5.90 29.52 -0.23
N ALA A 318 -5.27 28.77 -1.13
CA ALA A 318 -5.78 28.62 -2.49
C ALA A 318 -6.83 27.49 -2.53
N PRO A 319 -8.01 27.70 -3.16
CA PRO A 319 -8.95 26.60 -3.35
C PRO A 319 -8.28 25.49 -4.17
N VAL A 320 -8.43 24.22 -3.78
CA VAL A 320 -7.87 23.04 -4.47
C VAL A 320 -8.18 23.04 -5.98
N ALA A 321 -9.26 23.73 -6.38
CA ALA A 321 -9.65 23.98 -7.77
C ALA A 321 -8.70 24.88 -8.59
N SER A 322 -7.59 25.38 -8.04
CA SER A 322 -6.68 26.32 -8.73
C SER A 322 -5.26 25.79 -8.96
N VAL A 323 -5.02 24.49 -8.86
CA VAL A 323 -3.73 23.92 -9.27
C VAL A 323 -3.71 23.77 -10.78
N PRO A 324 -2.87 24.52 -11.52
CA PRO A 324 -2.84 24.38 -12.96
C PRO A 324 -2.25 23.02 -13.31
N ALA A 325 -2.89 22.29 -14.22
CA ALA A 325 -2.38 21.06 -14.81
C ALA A 325 -0.90 21.17 -15.27
N ALA A 326 -0.48 22.35 -15.73
CA ALA A 326 0.91 22.69 -16.04
C ALA A 326 1.88 22.49 -14.88
N ALA A 327 1.46 22.70 -13.63
CA ALA A 327 2.29 22.50 -12.45
C ALA A 327 2.49 21.01 -12.14
N MET A 328 1.43 20.19 -12.25
CA MET A 328 1.53 18.73 -12.12
C MET A 328 2.45 18.13 -13.20
N ALA A 329 2.29 18.61 -14.44
CA ALA A 329 3.15 18.21 -15.56
C ALA A 329 4.57 18.78 -15.47
N GLY A 330 4.73 20.00 -14.96
CA GLY A 330 6.01 20.66 -14.75
C GLY A 330 6.85 19.97 -13.67
N ALA A 331 6.22 19.45 -12.61
CA ALA A 331 6.89 18.65 -11.60
C ALA A 331 7.54 17.41 -12.21
N LEU A 332 6.83 16.67 -13.08
CA LEU A 332 7.35 15.50 -13.79
C LEU A 332 8.54 15.80 -14.70
N LEU A 333 8.57 16.98 -15.32
CA LEU A 333 9.70 17.42 -16.16
C LEU A 333 10.88 17.95 -15.34
N SER A 334 10.63 18.44 -14.13
CA SER A 334 11.65 19.03 -13.25
C SER A 334 12.33 18.01 -12.34
N GLU A 335 11.69 16.87 -12.08
CA GLU A 335 12.26 15.77 -11.31
C GLU A 335 13.30 15.02 -12.14
N SER A 336 14.53 15.56 -12.17
CA SER A 336 15.72 14.73 -12.19
C SER A 336 15.73 13.95 -10.86
N ALA A 337 14.99 12.85 -10.81
CA ALA A 337 14.82 12.02 -9.63
C ALA A 337 16.19 11.45 -9.20
N THR A 338 16.92 12.19 -8.37
CA THR A 338 18.02 11.60 -7.61
C THR A 338 17.39 10.71 -6.55
N SER A 339 17.89 9.47 -6.47
CA SER A 339 17.37 8.35 -5.69
C SER A 339 17.15 8.65 -4.19
N ALA A 340 17.60 9.79 -3.69
CA ALA A 340 17.46 10.24 -2.31
C ALA A 340 16.04 10.76 -1.96
N GLN A 341 15.26 11.26 -2.91
CA GLN A 341 13.91 11.81 -2.61
C GLN A 341 12.83 10.72 -2.50
N LEU A 342 12.97 9.60 -3.23
CA LEU A 342 12.08 8.45 -3.15
C LEU A 342 12.25 7.61 -1.87
N GLU A 343 13.42 7.64 -1.22
CA GLU A 343 13.65 6.93 0.06
C GLU A 343 12.96 7.60 1.26
N GLN A 344 12.69 8.91 1.23
CA GLN A 344 12.07 9.61 2.36
C GLN A 344 10.56 9.37 2.48
N PHE A 345 9.87 8.96 1.41
CA PHE A 345 8.43 8.73 1.41
C PHE A 345 8.01 7.26 1.64
N ARG A 346 8.93 6.29 1.53
CA ARG A 346 8.65 4.87 1.87
C ARG A 346 8.62 4.58 3.38
N ALA A 347 8.86 5.57 4.23
CA ALA A 347 8.94 5.42 5.69
C ALA A 347 7.74 5.99 6.47
N ALA A 348 6.64 6.34 5.80
CA ALA A 348 5.38 6.76 6.41
C ALA A 348 4.23 5.84 5.96
#